data_AF-E2S9K7-F1
#
_entry.id   AF-E2S9K7-F1
#
_cell.length_a   1.000
_cell.length_b   1.000
_cell.length_c   1.000
_cell.angle_alpha   90.00
_cell.angle_beta   90.00
_cell.angle_gamma   90.00
#
_symmetry.space_group_name_H-M   'P 1'
#
loop_
_entity.id
_entity.type
_entity.pdbx_description
1 polymer ?
#
loop_
_entity_poly.entity_id
_entity_poly.type
_entity_poly.pdbx_seq_one_letter_code
_entity_poly.pdbx_strand_id
1 'polypeptide(L)'
;MTVGRLCPRCGSSRHGAPVAAVRSRPAPWVSVSRHGGLVLVAVTDLGPVGIDVETDTAVAFEGVPWTVAEAVLKAHGTGFATRPDGPGLRALVAGCQVVGLTAPPGTVATLAVLTSSPPGVRVEHLNRAGAAGSGRSTTAPSTPPPEHRSGR
;
A
#
# COMPACT_ATOMS: atom_id res chain seq x y z
N MET A 1 15.67 -14.77 8.21
CA MET A 1 14.45 -13.95 8.22
C MET A 1 13.28 -14.89 8.39
N THR A 2 12.27 -14.51 9.17
CA THR A 2 10.99 -15.22 9.25
C THR A 2 9.87 -14.31 8.76
N VAL A 3 8.85 -14.88 8.13
CA VAL A 3 7.65 -14.18 7.69
C VAL A 3 6.45 -14.89 8.31
N GLY A 4 5.54 -14.12 8.88
CA GLY A 4 4.34 -14.62 9.52
C GLY A 4 3.17 -13.66 9.35
N ARG A 5 2.15 -13.84 10.18
CA ARG A 5 1.03 -12.91 10.33
C ARG A 5 0.81 -12.60 11.79
N LEU A 6 0.27 -11.42 12.07
CA LEU A 6 -0.17 -11.05 13.40
C LEU A 6 -1.46 -10.24 13.30
N CYS A 7 -2.50 -10.70 13.99
CA CYS A 7 -3.68 -9.88 14.21
C CYS A 7 -3.44 -8.92 15.38
N PRO A 8 -3.53 -7.58 15.19
CA PRO A 8 -3.35 -6.62 16.28
C PRO A 8 -4.46 -6.72 17.34
N ARG A 9 -5.59 -7.37 17.03
CA ARG A 9 -6.74 -7.50 17.93
C ARG A 9 -6.66 -8.71 18.87
N CYS A 10 -6.21 -9.86 18.36
CA CYS A 10 -6.25 -11.13 19.12
C CYS A 10 -4.90 -11.88 19.17
N GLY A 11 -3.85 -11.35 18.54
CA GLY A 11 -2.52 -11.99 18.52
C GLY A 11 -2.40 -13.24 17.62
N SER A 12 -3.47 -13.62 16.90
CA SER A 12 -3.48 -14.80 16.04
C SER A 12 -2.47 -14.70 14.89
N SER A 13 -1.83 -15.83 14.57
CA SER A 13 -1.01 -16.01 13.37
C SER A 13 -1.78 -16.60 12.18
N ARG A 14 -3.06 -16.97 12.37
CA ARG A 14 -3.93 -17.50 11.29
C ARG A 14 -4.46 -16.40 10.38
N HIS A 15 -4.57 -15.17 10.89
CA HIS A 15 -5.05 -13.99 10.16
C HIS A 15 -4.31 -12.74 10.64
N GLY A 16 -4.62 -11.59 10.02
CA GLY A 16 -3.98 -10.32 10.32
C GLY A 16 -2.92 -9.93 9.29
N ALA A 17 -2.24 -8.83 9.59
CA ALA A 17 -1.24 -8.24 8.71
C ALA A 17 0.01 -9.13 8.62
N PRO A 18 0.67 -9.18 7.46
CA PRO A 18 1.97 -9.84 7.35
C PRO A 18 2.98 -9.15 8.25
N VAL A 19 3.83 -9.94 8.90
CA VAL A 19 4.96 -9.43 9.71
C VAL A 19 6.24 -10.12 9.27
N ALA A 20 7.34 -9.38 9.26
CA ALA A 20 8.68 -9.91 9.01
C ALA A 20 9.53 -9.79 10.28
N ALA A 21 10.38 -10.77 10.54
CA ALA A 21 11.45 -10.65 11.54
C ALA A 21 12.79 -10.92 10.87
N VAL A 22 13.73 -10.00 11.07
CA VAL A 22 15.08 -10.11 10.53
C VAL A 22 16.05 -10.08 11.71
N ARG A 23 17.00 -11.02 11.73
CA ARG A 23 17.98 -11.08 12.83
C ARG A 23 18.89 -9.86 12.76
N SER A 24 19.19 -9.29 13.93
CA SER A 24 20.18 -8.23 14.11
C SER A 24 19.88 -6.91 13.38
N ARG A 25 18.62 -6.66 12.99
CA ARG A 25 18.16 -5.36 12.47
C ARG A 25 16.67 -5.16 12.77
N PRO A 26 16.17 -3.90 12.79
CA PRO A 26 14.75 -3.63 12.86
C PRO A 26 13.98 -4.38 11.76
N ALA A 27 12.82 -4.92 12.13
CA ALA A 27 11.90 -5.54 11.18
C ALA A 27 11.40 -4.49 10.18
N PRO A 28 11.45 -4.76 8.86
CA PRO A 28 10.83 -3.86 7.90
C PRO A 28 9.31 -3.92 8.03
N TRP A 29 8.66 -2.83 7.67
CA TRP A 29 7.22 -2.79 7.44
C TRP A 29 6.90 -3.53 6.14
N VAL A 30 5.87 -4.37 6.18
CA VAL A 30 5.46 -5.19 5.05
C VAL A 30 3.96 -5.06 4.85
N SER A 31 3.54 -4.92 3.60
CA SER A 31 2.14 -5.01 3.20
C SER A 31 2.00 -5.85 1.94
N VAL A 32 0.86 -6.52 1.81
CA VAL A 32 0.57 -7.39 0.67
C VAL A 32 -0.85 -7.10 0.18
N SER A 33 -1.02 -7.04 -1.13
CA SER A 33 -2.34 -7.09 -1.76
C SER A 33 -2.33 -8.03 -2.96
N ARG A 34 -3.52 -8.55 -3.28
CA ARG A 34 -3.72 -9.43 -4.42
C ARG A 34 -5.04 -9.08 -5.09
N HIS A 35 -5.02 -9.03 -6.41
CA HIS A 35 -6.22 -8.94 -7.21
C HIS A 35 -5.96 -9.57 -8.57
N GLY A 36 -6.90 -10.38 -9.05
CA GLY A 36 -6.69 -11.21 -10.23
C GLY A 36 -5.41 -12.06 -10.13
N GLY A 37 -4.61 -12.06 -11.20
CA GLY A 37 -3.33 -12.77 -11.28
C GLY A 37 -2.13 -12.02 -10.66
N LEU A 38 -2.35 -10.87 -10.02
CA LEU A 38 -1.30 -10.02 -9.46
C LEU A 38 -1.17 -10.20 -7.95
N VAL A 39 0.08 -10.18 -7.48
CA VAL A 39 0.42 -10.07 -6.07
C VAL A 39 1.39 -8.91 -5.93
N LEU A 40 1.02 -7.91 -5.15
CA LEU A 40 1.90 -6.81 -4.79
C LEU A 40 2.41 -7.01 -3.37
N VAL A 41 3.71 -6.74 -3.19
CA VAL A 41 4.36 -6.75 -1.88
C VAL A 41 5.12 -5.44 -1.73
N ALA A 42 4.77 -4.67 -0.70
CA ALA A 42 5.53 -3.50 -0.30
C ALA A 42 6.40 -3.85 0.91
N VAL A 43 7.65 -3.40 0.88
CA VAL A 43 8.62 -3.55 1.98
C VAL A 43 9.35 -2.23 2.15
N THR A 44 9.42 -1.71 3.38
CA THR A 44 10.13 -0.47 3.67
C THR A 44 10.59 -0.40 5.13
N ASP A 45 11.62 0.39 5.40
CA ASP A 45 12.08 0.78 6.74
C ASP A 45 11.62 2.19 7.14
N LEU A 46 10.96 2.93 6.24
CA LEU A 46 10.57 4.34 6.45
C LEU A 46 9.43 4.51 7.46
N GLY A 47 8.52 3.55 7.54
CA GLY A 47 7.33 3.61 8.38
C GLY A 47 6.26 2.61 7.97
N PRO A 48 5.15 2.53 8.72
CA PRO A 48 4.02 1.67 8.39
C PRO A 48 3.58 1.85 6.94
N VAL A 49 3.39 0.73 6.25
CA VAL A 49 3.13 0.70 4.80
C VAL A 49 1.87 -0.08 4.51
N GLY A 50 1.11 0.39 3.53
CA GLY A 50 0.00 -0.31 2.95
C GLY A 50 0.11 -0.32 1.43
N ILE A 51 -0.22 -1.44 0.81
CA ILE A 51 -0.31 -1.55 -0.64
C ILE A 51 -1.65 -2.15 -1.01
N ASP A 52 -2.21 -1.68 -2.12
CA ASP A 52 -3.43 -2.23 -2.67
C ASP A 52 -3.43 -2.28 -4.20
N VAL A 53 -4.20 -3.23 -4.74
CA VAL A 53 -4.43 -3.40 -6.17
C VAL A 53 -5.85 -3.89 -6.38
N GLU A 54 -6.58 -3.26 -7.30
CA GLU A 54 -7.95 -3.62 -7.66
C GLU A 54 -8.22 -3.32 -9.14
N THR A 55 -9.41 -3.68 -9.63
CA THR A 55 -9.89 -3.21 -10.93
C THR A 55 -9.98 -1.69 -10.98
N ASP A 56 -9.73 -1.08 -12.14
CA ASP A 56 -9.94 0.36 -12.34
C ASP A 56 -11.41 0.81 -12.20
N THR A 57 -12.36 -0.13 -12.26
CA THR A 57 -13.79 0.08 -11.96
C THR A 57 -14.14 0.00 -10.48
N ALA A 58 -13.16 -0.11 -9.58
CA ALA A 58 -13.42 -0.17 -8.15
C ALA A 58 -14.11 1.11 -7.66
N VAL A 59 -15.04 0.95 -6.72
CA VAL A 59 -15.86 2.06 -6.19
C VAL A 59 -15.00 3.12 -5.50
N ALA A 60 -15.54 4.32 -5.33
CA ALA A 60 -14.94 5.35 -4.50
C ALA A 60 -15.85 5.64 -3.31
N PHE A 61 -15.26 5.87 -2.15
CA PHE A 61 -15.98 6.30 -0.94
C PHE A 61 -15.63 7.75 -0.65
N GLU A 62 -16.64 8.63 -0.62
CA GLU A 62 -16.45 10.08 -0.42
C GLU A 62 -15.41 10.71 -1.38
N GLY A 63 -15.32 10.23 -2.62
CA GLY A 63 -14.36 10.69 -3.61
C GLY A 63 -12.92 10.17 -3.42
N VAL A 64 -12.68 9.30 -2.43
CA VAL A 64 -11.42 8.57 -2.26
C VAL A 64 -11.53 7.25 -3.05
N PRO A 65 -10.65 7.00 -4.04
CA PRO A 65 -10.62 5.72 -4.73
C PRO A 65 -10.42 4.55 -3.76
N TRP A 66 -11.10 3.43 -3.98
CA TRP A 66 -11.02 2.27 -3.08
C TRP A 66 -9.59 1.78 -2.85
N THR A 67 -8.74 1.75 -3.88
CA THR A 67 -7.33 1.35 -3.70
C THR A 67 -6.53 2.29 -2.83
N VAL A 68 -6.87 3.59 -2.83
CA VAL A 68 -6.27 4.56 -1.91
C VAL A 68 -6.75 4.28 -0.49
N ALA A 69 -8.06 4.07 -0.33
CA ALA A 69 -8.64 3.80 0.98
C ALA A 69 -8.04 2.54 1.62
N GLU A 70 -8.01 1.42 0.91
CA GLU A 70 -7.43 0.16 1.38
C GLU A 70 -5.94 0.27 1.67
N ALA A 71 -5.16 0.92 0.81
CA ALA A 71 -3.73 1.14 1.07
C ALA A 71 -3.52 1.93 2.36
N VAL A 72 -4.26 3.02 2.58
CA VAL A 72 -4.17 3.83 3.81
C VAL A 72 -4.60 3.04 5.05
N LEU A 73 -5.73 2.32 4.98
CA LEU A 73 -6.21 1.51 6.10
C LEU A 73 -5.24 0.37 6.47
N LYS A 74 -4.59 -0.23 5.47
CA LYS A 74 -3.50 -1.21 5.68
C LYS A 74 -2.30 -0.57 6.35
N ALA A 75 -1.89 0.62 5.91
CA ALA A 75 -0.74 1.33 6.48
C ALA A 75 -0.97 1.71 7.95
N HIS A 76 -2.19 2.13 8.31
CA HIS A 76 -2.56 2.41 9.71
C HIS A 76 -2.81 1.15 10.55
N GLY A 77 -2.95 -0.03 9.92
CA GLY A 77 -3.23 -1.29 10.61
C GLY A 77 -4.62 -1.37 11.24
N THR A 78 -5.54 -0.47 10.88
CA THR A 78 -6.90 -0.43 11.43
C THR A 78 -7.83 -1.43 10.73
N GLY A 79 -7.54 -1.77 9.46
CA GLY A 79 -8.43 -2.58 8.64
C GLY A 79 -9.87 -2.04 8.67
N PHE A 80 -10.85 -2.93 8.77
CA PHE A 80 -12.27 -2.56 8.86
C PHE A 80 -12.71 -1.96 10.21
N ALA A 81 -11.80 -1.80 11.19
CA ALA A 81 -12.15 -1.06 12.41
C ALA A 81 -12.40 0.42 12.11
N THR A 82 -11.73 0.96 11.09
CA THR A 82 -12.10 2.24 10.50
C THR A 82 -13.07 1.97 9.36
N ARG A 83 -14.23 2.62 9.43
CA ARG A 83 -15.24 2.57 8.37
C ARG A 83 -14.72 3.30 7.12
N PRO A 84 -14.65 2.64 5.95
CA PRO A 84 -14.23 3.30 4.71
C PRO A 84 -15.21 4.39 4.24
N ASP A 85 -16.48 4.30 4.66
CA ASP A 85 -17.56 5.26 4.43
C ASP A 85 -17.68 6.31 5.54
N GLY A 86 -16.68 6.41 6.43
CA GLY A 86 -16.69 7.33 7.56
C GLY A 86 -15.81 8.57 7.38
N PRO A 87 -16.11 9.68 8.09
CA PRO A 87 -15.41 10.96 7.93
C PRO A 87 -13.91 10.92 8.29
N GLY A 88 -13.46 9.86 8.99
CA GLY A 88 -12.06 9.67 9.35
C GLY A 88 -11.14 9.35 8.18
N LEU A 89 -11.65 8.78 7.07
CA LEU A 89 -10.80 8.30 5.98
C LEU A 89 -9.97 9.42 5.35
N ARG A 90 -10.58 10.58 5.07
CA ARG A 90 -9.87 11.72 4.47
C ARG A 90 -8.73 12.25 5.34
N ALA A 91 -8.92 12.27 6.66
CA ALA A 91 -7.87 12.67 7.59
C ALA A 91 -6.69 11.69 7.58
N LEU A 92 -6.98 10.38 7.52
CA LEU A 92 -5.92 9.35 7.40
C LEU A 92 -5.17 9.47 6.08
N VAL A 93 -5.88 9.71 4.96
CA VAL A 93 -5.27 9.94 3.65
C VAL A 93 -4.33 11.15 3.70
N ALA A 94 -4.75 12.26 4.30
CA ALA A 94 -3.94 13.47 4.45
C ALA A 94 -2.68 13.26 5.32
N GLY A 95 -2.70 12.27 6.21
CA GLY A 95 -1.55 11.88 7.05
C GLY A 95 -0.57 10.91 6.39
N CYS A 96 -0.81 10.49 5.14
CA CYS A 96 0.00 9.51 4.44
C CYS A 96 0.67 10.10 3.19
N GLN A 97 1.84 9.58 2.85
CA GLN A 97 2.36 9.71 1.49
C GLN A 97 1.72 8.63 0.62
N VAL A 98 0.86 9.04 -0.32
CA VAL A 98 0.14 8.15 -1.23
C VAL A 98 0.74 8.24 -2.63
N VAL A 99 1.07 7.09 -3.22
CA VAL A 99 1.70 6.97 -4.54
C VAL A 99 0.90 6.01 -5.40
N GLY A 100 0.44 6.47 -6.57
CA GLY A 100 -0.09 5.61 -7.61
C GLY A 100 1.04 4.81 -8.28
N LEU A 101 0.84 3.51 -8.46
CA LEU A 101 1.83 2.64 -9.11
C LEU A 101 1.38 2.30 -10.53
N THR A 102 2.35 2.14 -11.43
CA THR A 102 2.07 1.57 -12.75
C THR A 102 1.58 0.13 -12.56
N ALA A 103 0.41 -0.18 -13.10
CA ALA A 103 -0.22 -1.49 -13.05
C ALA A 103 -0.64 -1.93 -14.46
N PRO A 104 -0.84 -3.23 -14.70
CA PRO A 104 -1.39 -3.72 -15.97
C PRO A 104 -2.74 -3.07 -16.31
N PRO A 105 -3.10 -2.98 -17.60
CA PRO A 105 -4.39 -2.43 -18.03
C PRO A 105 -5.58 -3.08 -17.31
N GLY A 106 -6.59 -2.28 -16.98
CA GLY A 106 -7.77 -2.72 -16.22
C GLY A 106 -7.55 -2.84 -14.71
N THR A 107 -6.35 -2.50 -14.21
CA THR A 107 -6.06 -2.49 -12.77
C THR A 107 -5.44 -1.17 -12.35
N VAL A 108 -5.67 -0.81 -11.09
CA VAL A 108 -5.04 0.32 -10.41
C VAL A 108 -4.35 -0.17 -9.16
N ALA A 109 -3.19 0.39 -8.86
CA ALA A 109 -2.40 0.02 -7.69
C ALA A 109 -1.97 1.27 -6.91
N THR A 110 -1.97 1.16 -5.59
CA THR A 110 -1.67 2.28 -4.70
C THR A 110 -0.78 1.84 -3.55
N LEU A 111 0.23 2.64 -3.26
CA LEU A 111 1.09 2.53 -2.08
C LEU A 111 0.79 3.69 -1.13
N ALA A 112 0.66 3.41 0.16
CA ALA A 112 0.59 4.41 1.22
C ALA A 112 1.70 4.15 2.25
N VAL A 113 2.43 5.20 2.62
CA VAL A 113 3.49 5.13 3.65
C VAL A 113 3.24 6.22 4.69
N LEU A 114 3.22 5.84 5.96
CA LEU A 114 3.18 6.78 7.09
C LEU A 114 4.60 7.31 7.32
N THR A 115 4.92 8.42 6.66
CA THR A 115 6.21 9.11 6.73
C THR A 115 6.01 10.60 6.52
N SER A 116 6.92 11.42 7.06
CA SER A 116 6.89 12.87 6.94
C SER A 116 7.35 13.38 5.57
N SER A 117 8.09 12.57 4.81
CA SER A 117 8.68 12.96 3.52
C SER A 117 8.28 11.99 2.41
N PRO A 118 8.07 12.47 1.16
CA PRO A 118 7.74 11.60 0.04
C PRO A 118 8.76 10.46 -0.13
N PRO A 119 8.32 9.19 -0.22
CA PRO A 119 9.23 8.06 -0.38
C PRO A 119 9.74 7.95 -1.82
N GLY A 120 11.01 7.55 -1.98
CA GLY A 120 11.49 7.03 -3.25
C GLY A 120 10.93 5.62 -3.48
N VAL A 121 10.22 5.40 -4.59
CA VAL A 121 9.58 4.10 -4.90
C VAL A 121 10.32 3.39 -6.03
N ARG A 122 10.76 2.16 -5.76
CA ARG A 122 11.31 1.23 -6.74
C ARG A 122 10.34 0.05 -6.92
N VAL A 123 9.95 -0.23 -8.15
CA VAL A 123 9.08 -1.36 -8.49
C VAL A 123 9.90 -2.42 -9.21
N GLU A 124 9.83 -3.66 -8.73
CA GLU A 124 10.47 -4.83 -9.33
C GLU A 124 9.43 -5.88 -9.70
N HIS A 125 9.48 -6.36 -10.94
CA HIS A 125 8.54 -7.35 -11.46
C HIS A 125 9.15 -8.74 -11.34
N LEU A 126 8.55 -9.58 -10.50
CA LEU A 126 8.98 -10.96 -10.30
C LEU A 126 8.03 -11.88 -11.05
N ASN A 127 8.51 -12.50 -12.12
CA ASN A 127 7.74 -13.52 -12.83
C ASN A 127 7.71 -14.80 -12.01
N ARG A 128 6.55 -15.46 -11.99
CA ARG A 128 6.38 -16.77 -11.33
C ARG A 128 7.29 -17.86 -11.94
N ALA A 129 7.74 -17.64 -13.17
CA ALA A 129 8.78 -18.43 -13.83
C ALA A 129 10.17 -18.01 -13.33
N GLY A 130 10.59 -18.55 -12.19
CA GLY A 130 11.98 -18.53 -11.74
C GLY A 130 12.36 -17.30 -10.89
N ALA A 131 12.50 -17.51 -9.58
CA ALA A 131 13.09 -16.59 -8.62
C ALA A 131 14.61 -16.38 -8.82
N ALA A 132 15.07 -16.23 -10.07
CA ALA A 132 16.48 -16.11 -10.44
C ALA A 132 16.77 -15.02 -11.51
N GLY A 133 15.77 -14.23 -11.93
CA GLY A 133 15.97 -13.17 -12.93
C GLY A 133 15.40 -11.83 -12.46
N SER A 134 16.24 -10.95 -11.90
CA SER A 134 15.87 -9.56 -11.60
C SER A 134 15.61 -8.80 -12.91
N GLY A 135 14.35 -8.48 -13.16
CA GLY A 135 13.91 -7.59 -14.25
C GLY A 135 14.07 -6.12 -13.87
N ARG A 136 14.35 -5.27 -14.87
CA ARG A 136 14.68 -3.84 -14.70
C ARG A 136 13.68 -3.06 -13.84
N SER A 137 14.25 -2.36 -12.85
CA SER A 137 13.66 -1.32 -12.03
C SER A 137 13.11 -0.17 -12.88
N THR A 138 11.85 0.18 -12.68
CA THR A 138 11.29 1.47 -13.11
C THR A 138 10.95 2.31 -11.89
N THR A 139 11.36 3.58 -11.93
CA THR A 139 11.02 4.59 -10.92
C THR A 139 9.72 5.23 -11.36
N ALA A 140 8.66 5.16 -10.54
CA ALA A 140 7.43 5.88 -10.84
C ALA A 140 7.63 7.38 -10.56
N PRO A 141 7.26 8.29 -11.48
CA PRO A 141 7.25 9.71 -11.19
C PRO A 141 6.13 10.03 -10.18
N SER A 142 6.45 10.83 -9.17
CA SER A 142 5.49 11.38 -8.22
C SER A 142 4.52 12.34 -8.94
N THR A 143 3.24 12.02 -8.98
CA THR A 143 2.21 12.96 -9.48
C THR A 143 1.93 14.01 -8.41
N PRO A 144 2.07 15.31 -8.70
CA PRO A 144 1.71 16.37 -7.76
C PRO A 144 0.18 16.46 -7.56
N PRO A 145 -0.30 16.93 -6.41
CA PRO A 145 -1.73 17.14 -6.15
C PRO A 145 -2.32 18.19 -7.10
N PRO A 146 -3.64 18.12 -7.41
CA PRO A 146 -4.29 19.08 -8.31
C PRO A 146 -4.29 20.49 -7.71
N GLU A 147 -3.86 21.47 -8.50
CA GLU A 147 -3.87 22.88 -8.11
C GLU A 147 -5.32 23.38 -7.93
N HIS A 148 -5.60 23.95 -6.76
CA HIS A 148 -6.83 24.69 -6.51
C HIS A 148 -6.81 25.99 -7.33
N ARG A 149 -7.59 26.03 -8.41
CA ARG A 149 -7.94 27.29 -9.09
C ARG A 149 -8.88 28.09 -8.19
N SER A 150 -8.35 29.08 -7.50
CA SER A 150 -9.12 30.18 -6.91
C SER A 150 -9.60 31.10 -8.04
N GLY A 151 -10.86 30.91 -8.44
CA GLY A 151 -11.59 31.84 -9.29
C GLY A 151 -11.94 33.12 -8.53
N ARG A 152 -11.74 34.25 -9.21
CA ARG A 152 -12.15 35.60 -8.80
C ARG A 152 -13.67 35.76 -8.81
#